data_AF-A0A9Q3K5W9-F1
#
_entry.id   AF-A0A9Q3K5W9-F1
#
_cell.length_a   1.000
_cell.length_b   1.000
_cell.length_c   1.000
_cell.angle_alpha   90.00
_cell.angle_beta   90.00
_cell.angle_gamma   90.00
#
_symmetry.space_group_name_H-M   'P 1'
#
loop_
_entity.id
_entity.type
_entity.pdbx_description
1 polymer ?
#
loop_
_entity_poly.entity_id
_entity_poly.type
_entity_poly.pdbx_seq_one_letter_code
_entity_poly.pdbx_strand_id
1 'polypeptide(L)'
;MEAHHLSQVLEKPGLQHWNACLQVFCYLYYSKGTCLRFKTHGFHHIKTYAYADWGNCPIDRRSASGFSVSISSHLISWRSKKQQTVSHSTTEAEYKFLSNAAKETTWLINIIDEIQLKSSPLDPILLNDNKGAIEWALNDANHSGFKTKHMDIKFHFIQELLRKGIMLLKHIPTTEMNADFLTKSVGKTVLHKYLSVHNLIKKNLCSLPVFIARGDEKI
;
A
#
# COMPACT_ATOMS: atom_id res chain seq x y z
N MET A 1 -5.34 10.81 -1.12
CA MET A 1 -5.04 11.62 -2.32
C MET A 1 -4.97 13.12 -2.00
N GLU A 2 -5.90 13.66 -1.22
CA GLU A 2 -5.98 15.10 -0.85
C GLU A 2 -4.65 15.68 -0.35
N ALA A 3 -3.98 15.04 0.61
CA ALA A 3 -2.70 15.54 1.13
C ALA A 3 -1.61 15.70 0.05
N HIS A 4 -1.55 14.79 -0.92
CA HIS A 4 -0.58 14.86 -2.01
C HIS A 4 -0.92 15.96 -3.02
N HIS A 5 -2.21 16.20 -3.26
CA HIS A 5 -2.65 17.30 -4.10
C HIS A 5 -2.36 18.65 -3.43
N LEU A 6 -2.66 18.77 -2.14
CA LEU A 6 -2.37 19.98 -1.34
C LEU A 6 -0.88 20.32 -1.29
N SER A 7 -0.01 19.32 -1.19
CA SER A 7 1.45 19.55 -1.17
C SER A 7 2.00 20.10 -2.49
N GLN A 8 1.23 20.02 -3.59
CA GLN A 8 1.62 20.57 -4.90
C GLN A 8 1.13 22.01 -5.12
N VAL A 9 0.23 22.53 -4.27
CA VAL A 9 -0.42 23.83 -4.49
C VAL A 9 -0.29 24.73 -3.26
N LEU A 10 0.97 24.97 -2.85
CA LEU A 10 1.29 25.81 -1.69
C LEU A 10 1.31 27.31 -2.02
N GLU A 11 1.61 27.67 -3.27
CA GLU A 11 1.79 29.07 -3.68
C GLU A 11 0.47 29.78 -3.97
N LYS A 12 -0.48 29.10 -4.63
CA LYS A 12 -1.78 29.66 -5.03
C LYS A 12 -2.95 28.71 -4.77
N PRO A 13 -3.28 28.42 -3.49
CA PRO A 13 -4.43 27.59 -3.16
C PRO A 13 -5.74 28.28 -3.56
N GLY A 14 -6.77 27.48 -3.80
CA GLY A 14 -8.11 27.93 -4.19
C GLY A 14 -9.15 27.26 -3.30
N LEU A 15 -10.43 27.55 -3.51
CA LEU A 15 -11.49 27.06 -2.63
C LEU A 15 -11.56 25.53 -2.53
N GLN A 16 -11.31 24.83 -3.64
CA GLN A 16 -11.23 23.36 -3.65
C GLN A 16 -10.07 22.83 -2.78
N HIS A 17 -8.91 23.49 -2.85
CA HIS A 17 -7.75 23.16 -2.01
C HIS A 17 -8.05 23.44 -0.53
N TRP A 18 -8.74 24.54 -0.22
CA TRP A 18 -9.17 24.83 1.15
C TRP A 18 -10.09 23.74 1.72
N ASN A 19 -11.09 23.32 0.97
CA ASN A 19 -12.02 22.25 1.39
C ASN A 19 -11.29 20.91 1.60
N ALA A 20 -10.38 20.55 0.70
CA ALA A 20 -9.54 19.36 0.85
C ALA A 20 -8.64 19.46 2.10
N CYS A 21 -8.11 20.65 2.41
CA CYS A 21 -7.32 20.89 3.62
C CYS A 21 -8.15 20.67 4.89
N LEU A 22 -9.36 21.24 4.94
CA LEU A 22 -10.30 21.01 6.04
C LEU A 22 -10.65 19.52 6.20
N GLN A 23 -10.83 18.80 5.09
CA GLN A 23 -11.11 17.37 5.14
C GLN A 23 -9.95 16.57 5.75
N VAL A 24 -8.69 16.91 5.41
CA VAL A 24 -7.50 16.33 6.04
C VAL A 24 -7.47 16.65 7.54
N PHE A 25 -7.72 17.89 7.95
CA PHE A 25 -7.77 18.26 9.36
C PHE A 25 -8.87 17.53 10.14
N CYS A 26 -10.08 17.45 9.57
CA CYS A 26 -11.17 16.66 10.13
C CYS A 26 -10.78 15.19 10.29
N TYR A 27 -10.18 14.59 9.26
CA TYR A 27 -9.69 13.22 9.34
C TYR A 27 -8.70 13.04 10.49
N LEU A 28 -7.68 13.89 10.61
CA LEU A 28 -6.69 13.83 11.68
C LEU A 28 -7.34 14.01 13.06
N TYR A 29 -8.23 15.00 13.20
CA TYR A 29 -8.92 15.27 14.46
C TYR A 29 -9.82 14.11 14.92
N TYR A 30 -10.54 13.46 14.00
CA TYR A 30 -11.43 12.33 14.33
C TYR A 30 -10.71 10.97 14.40
N SER A 31 -9.48 10.88 13.88
CA SER A 31 -8.65 9.67 13.89
C SER A 31 -7.52 9.67 14.93
N LYS A 32 -7.37 10.75 15.71
CA LYS A 32 -6.34 10.86 16.77
C LYS A 32 -6.29 9.71 17.79
N GLY A 33 -7.44 9.06 18.05
CA GLY A 33 -7.54 7.90 18.94
C GLY A 33 -7.42 6.55 18.22
N THR A 34 -7.26 6.55 16.90
CA THR A 34 -7.16 5.33 16.11
C THR A 34 -5.73 4.79 16.18
N CYS A 35 -5.58 3.53 16.60
CA CYS A 35 -4.27 2.86 16.67
C CYS A 35 -4.33 1.45 16.10
N LEU A 36 -3.19 0.94 15.63
CA LEU A 36 -3.03 -0.47 15.27
C LEU A 36 -3.09 -1.34 16.53
N ARG A 37 -3.88 -2.40 16.48
CA ARG A 37 -3.89 -3.44 17.51
C ARG A 37 -3.18 -4.69 17.00
N PHE A 38 -2.03 -4.98 17.58
CA PHE A 38 -1.33 -6.24 17.37
C PHE A 38 -1.81 -7.30 18.36
N LYS A 39 -1.99 -8.52 17.88
CA LYS A 39 -2.28 -9.72 18.66
C LYS A 39 -1.05 -10.63 18.64
N THR A 40 -0.85 -11.37 19.72
CA THR A 40 0.31 -12.24 19.94
C THR A 40 0.31 -13.54 19.12
N HIS A 41 -0.75 -13.82 18.35
CA HIS A 41 -0.88 -15.07 17.61
C HIS A 41 -0.81 -14.88 16.09
N GLY A 42 0.04 -15.70 15.47
CA GLY A 42 0.01 -16.02 14.04
C GLY A 42 0.88 -15.15 13.14
N PHE A 43 2.13 -15.57 12.91
CA PHE A 43 3.05 -15.01 11.90
C PHE A 43 3.18 -15.96 10.69
N HIS A 44 2.06 -16.39 10.11
CA HIS A 44 2.09 -17.47 9.12
C HIS A 44 2.07 -16.97 7.67
N HIS A 45 1.39 -15.85 7.39
CA HIS A 45 1.16 -15.42 6.01
C HIS A 45 1.37 -13.91 5.85
N ILE A 46 2.15 -13.53 4.83
CA ILE A 46 2.29 -12.14 4.39
C ILE A 46 1.34 -11.91 3.22
N LYS A 47 0.47 -10.91 3.34
CA LYS A 47 -0.42 -10.48 2.25
C LYS A 47 -0.08 -9.07 1.86
N THR A 48 0.15 -8.85 0.57
CA THR A 48 0.40 -7.54 -0.01
C THR A 48 -0.68 -7.21 -1.01
N TYR A 49 -1.47 -6.17 -0.74
CA TYR A 49 -2.44 -5.61 -1.67
C TYR A 49 -1.76 -4.49 -2.44
N ALA A 50 -1.81 -4.52 -3.77
CA ALA A 50 -1.25 -3.46 -4.62
C ALA A 50 -2.32 -2.98 -5.61
N TYR A 51 -2.53 -1.67 -5.66
CA TYR A 51 -3.54 -1.04 -6.51
C TYR A 51 -3.03 0.27 -7.13
N ALA A 52 -3.46 0.56 -8.36
CA ALA A 52 -3.15 1.80 -9.06
C ALA A 52 -4.38 2.37 -9.78
N ASP A 53 -4.79 3.57 -9.37
CA ASP A 53 -5.81 4.35 -10.02
C ASP A 53 -5.21 5.14 -11.21
N TRP A 54 -5.58 4.74 -12.42
CA TRP A 54 -4.95 5.19 -13.66
C TRP A 54 -5.38 6.60 -14.08
N GLY A 55 -4.40 7.47 -14.33
CA GLY A 55 -4.63 8.75 -15.00
C GLY A 55 -5.48 9.78 -14.24
N ASN A 56 -5.77 9.53 -12.96
CA ASN A 56 -6.74 10.32 -12.21
C ASN A 56 -6.26 11.74 -11.82
N CYS A 57 -4.96 12.06 -11.97
CA CYS A 57 -4.51 13.43 -11.76
C CYS A 57 -4.92 14.34 -12.95
N PRO A 58 -5.76 15.37 -12.77
CA PRO A 58 -6.24 16.20 -13.87
C PRO A 58 -5.14 17.10 -14.48
N ILE A 59 -4.07 17.37 -13.72
CA ILE A 59 -2.98 18.28 -14.13
C ILE A 59 -1.99 17.59 -15.06
N ASP A 60 -1.49 16.41 -14.68
CA ASP A 60 -0.41 15.72 -15.39
C ASP A 60 -0.75 14.29 -15.84
N ARG A 61 -2.00 13.85 -15.62
CA ARG A 61 -2.50 12.51 -15.97
C ARG A 61 -1.68 11.36 -15.42
N ARG A 62 -0.97 11.58 -14.31
CA ARG A 62 -0.25 10.51 -13.61
C ARG A 62 -1.18 9.74 -12.69
N SER A 63 -0.96 8.44 -12.62
CA SER A 63 -1.72 7.53 -11.75
C SER A 63 -1.41 7.76 -10.27
N ALA A 64 -2.39 7.50 -9.41
CA ALA A 64 -2.19 7.36 -7.97
C ALA A 64 -2.06 5.88 -7.63
N SER A 65 -1.14 5.50 -6.76
CA SER A 65 -0.95 4.09 -6.41
C SER A 65 -0.73 3.90 -4.93
N GLY A 66 -1.15 2.76 -4.40
CA GLY A 66 -1.01 2.47 -2.99
C GLY A 66 -1.01 0.98 -2.71
N PHE A 67 -0.23 0.58 -1.70
CA PHE A 67 -0.11 -0.80 -1.24
C PHE A 67 -0.32 -0.88 0.26
N SER A 68 -0.75 -2.06 0.72
CA SER A 68 -0.72 -2.44 2.12
C SER A 68 -0.14 -3.84 2.27
N VAL A 69 0.83 -3.99 3.17
CA VAL A 69 1.46 -5.26 3.55
C VAL A 69 1.01 -5.60 4.96
N SER A 70 0.44 -6.78 5.11
CA SER A 70 -0.01 -7.30 6.41
C SER A 70 0.60 -8.66 6.69
N ILE A 71 0.96 -8.90 7.95
CA ILE A 71 1.23 -10.25 8.47
C ILE A 71 -0.03 -10.72 9.18
N SER A 72 -0.64 -11.78 8.67
CA SER A 72 -1.93 -12.29 9.13
C SER A 72 -2.99 -11.18 9.11
N SER A 73 -3.36 -10.63 10.27
CA SER A 73 -4.35 -9.56 10.40
C SER A 73 -3.74 -8.22 10.83
N HIS A 74 -2.42 -8.11 10.81
CA HIS A 74 -1.69 -6.94 11.28
C HIS A 74 -1.07 -6.20 10.11
N LEU A 75 -1.48 -4.95 9.90
CA LEU A 75 -0.87 -4.07 8.92
C LEU A 75 0.52 -3.66 9.42
N ILE A 76 1.56 -3.90 8.60
CA ILE A 76 2.97 -3.66 8.97
C ILE A 76 3.65 -2.62 8.08
N SER A 77 3.23 -2.50 6.82
CA SER A 77 3.72 -1.46 5.90
C SER A 77 2.59 -1.02 4.99
N TRP A 78 2.55 0.26 4.65
CA TRP A 78 1.60 0.82 3.71
C TRP A 78 2.19 2.03 3.02
N ARG A 79 1.71 2.30 1.81
CA ARG A 79 2.15 3.47 1.05
C ARG A 79 1.05 3.98 0.16
N SER A 80 0.99 5.30 0.00
CA SER A 80 0.24 5.99 -1.05
C SER A 80 1.20 6.95 -1.77
N LYS A 81 1.26 6.89 -3.10
CA LYS A 81 2.19 7.68 -3.91
C LYS A 81 1.63 7.92 -5.32
N LYS A 82 1.81 9.12 -5.84
CA LYS A 82 1.61 9.41 -7.27
C LYS A 82 2.75 8.81 -8.09
N GLN A 83 2.42 8.13 -9.18
CA GLN A 83 3.42 7.55 -10.08
C GLN A 83 4.28 8.66 -10.70
N GLN A 84 5.57 8.40 -10.88
CA GLN A 84 6.52 9.38 -11.44
C GLN A 84 6.32 9.58 -12.95
N THR A 85 5.91 8.53 -13.63
CA THR A 85 5.67 8.51 -15.08
C THR A 85 4.18 8.35 -15.35
N VAL A 86 3.71 8.93 -16.45
CA VAL A 86 2.39 8.61 -17.00
C VAL A 86 2.39 7.14 -17.46
N SER A 87 1.25 6.49 -17.34
CA SER A 87 1.01 5.14 -17.85
C SER A 87 -0.03 5.24 -18.96
N HIS A 88 0.13 4.47 -20.02
CA HIS A 88 -0.76 4.50 -21.19
C HIS A 88 -1.96 3.56 -21.05
N SER A 89 -1.97 2.69 -20.04
CA SER A 89 -3.10 1.84 -19.68
C SER A 89 -3.21 1.60 -18.18
N THR A 90 -4.39 1.17 -17.73
CA THR A 90 -4.60 0.70 -16.35
C THR A 90 -3.68 -0.46 -16.01
N THR A 91 -3.54 -1.42 -16.93
CA THR A 91 -2.66 -2.59 -16.75
C THR A 91 -1.20 -2.17 -16.57
N GLU A 92 -0.71 -1.19 -17.32
CA GLU A 92 0.64 -0.65 -17.12
C GLU A 92 0.81 0.03 -15.76
N ALA A 93 -0.18 0.83 -15.34
CA ALA A 93 -0.15 1.50 -14.04
C ALA A 93 -0.12 0.49 -12.88
N GLU A 94 -0.99 -0.53 -12.94
CA GLU A 94 -1.07 -1.63 -11.98
C GLU A 94 0.24 -2.43 -11.94
N TYR A 95 0.78 -2.79 -13.11
CA TYR A 95 2.02 -3.55 -13.20
C TYR A 95 3.24 -2.79 -12.65
N LYS A 96 3.36 -1.49 -12.98
CA LYS A 96 4.40 -0.62 -12.42
C LYS A 96 4.39 -0.65 -10.90
N PHE A 97 3.20 -0.68 -10.33
CA PHE A 97 3.00 -0.62 -8.91
C PHE A 97 3.14 -1.98 -8.22
N LEU A 98 2.70 -3.07 -8.85
CA LEU A 98 2.98 -4.44 -8.42
C LEU A 98 4.47 -4.67 -8.20
N SER A 99 5.30 -4.19 -9.13
CA SER A 99 6.76 -4.28 -9.00
C SER A 99 7.29 -3.53 -7.76
N ASN A 100 6.69 -2.38 -7.42
CA ASN A 100 7.11 -1.63 -6.23
C ASN A 100 6.65 -2.33 -4.94
N ALA A 101 5.43 -2.86 -4.92
CA ALA A 101 4.90 -3.61 -3.80
C ALA A 101 5.72 -4.88 -3.55
N ALA A 102 6.04 -5.64 -4.61
CA ALA A 102 6.91 -6.81 -4.54
C ALA A 102 8.29 -6.50 -3.93
N LYS A 103 8.91 -5.36 -4.29
CA LYS A 103 10.18 -4.92 -3.68
C LYS A 103 10.06 -4.71 -2.17
N GLU A 104 9.01 -4.00 -1.74
CA GLU A 104 8.74 -3.77 -0.32
C GLU A 104 8.53 -5.10 0.42
N THR A 105 7.71 -5.99 -0.15
CA THR A 105 7.42 -7.30 0.44
C THR A 105 8.69 -8.13 0.58
N THR A 106 9.53 -8.20 -0.45
CA THR A 106 10.81 -8.91 -0.40
C THR A 106 11.73 -8.32 0.66
N TRP A 107 11.82 -6.99 0.76
CA TRP A 107 12.61 -6.34 1.79
C TRP A 107 12.12 -6.68 3.20
N LEU A 108 10.80 -6.67 3.43
CA LEU A 108 10.20 -7.06 4.71
C LEU A 108 10.47 -8.53 5.05
N ILE A 109 10.36 -9.43 4.08
CA ILE A 109 10.69 -10.85 4.27
C ILE A 109 12.15 -11.01 4.73
N ASN A 110 13.08 -10.33 4.05
CA ASN A 110 14.50 -10.39 4.38
C ASN A 110 14.78 -9.87 5.79
N ILE A 111 14.14 -8.77 6.20
CA ILE A 111 14.27 -8.26 7.57
C ILE A 111 13.75 -9.28 8.56
N ILE A 112 12.56 -9.85 8.33
CA ILE A 112 11.94 -10.83 9.22
C ILE A 112 12.81 -12.10 9.37
N ASP A 113 13.47 -12.53 8.28
CA ASP A 113 14.48 -13.59 8.30
C ASP A 113 15.68 -13.23 9.18
N GLU A 114 16.24 -12.04 9.00
CA GLU A 114 17.44 -11.58 9.69
C GLU A 114 17.24 -11.49 11.21
N ILE A 115 16.07 -10.99 11.65
CA ILE A 115 15.73 -10.88 13.08
C ILE A 115 15.15 -12.17 13.67
N GLN A 116 15.16 -13.28 12.91
CA GLN A 116 14.74 -14.62 13.35
C GLN A 116 13.34 -14.67 13.97
N LEU A 117 12.42 -13.81 13.50
CA LEU A 117 11.03 -13.77 13.98
C LEU A 117 10.16 -14.90 13.39
N LYS A 118 10.72 -15.75 12.52
CA LYS A 118 9.99 -16.84 11.87
C LYS A 118 9.94 -18.08 12.75
N SER A 119 8.73 -18.45 13.17
CA SER A 119 8.47 -19.77 13.76
C SER A 119 8.10 -20.82 12.69
N SER A 120 7.78 -20.39 11.47
CA SER A 120 7.45 -21.23 10.32
C SER A 120 7.84 -20.55 9.01
N PRO A 121 7.91 -21.28 7.88
CA PRO A 121 8.04 -20.66 6.56
C PRO A 121 6.95 -19.61 6.35
N LEU A 122 7.33 -18.46 5.80
CA LEU A 122 6.36 -17.47 5.36
C LEU A 122 5.86 -17.85 3.97
N ASP A 123 4.55 -17.68 3.74
CA ASP A 123 3.94 -17.76 2.41
C ASP A 123 3.52 -16.36 1.95
N PRO A 124 4.37 -15.61 1.23
CA PRO A 124 4.05 -14.27 0.80
C PRO A 124 3.14 -14.30 -0.43
N ILE A 125 2.04 -13.57 -0.35
CA ILE A 125 1.06 -13.46 -1.43
C ILE A 125 0.91 -12.00 -1.83
N LEU A 126 1.18 -11.72 -3.10
CA LEU A 126 0.90 -10.47 -3.76
C LEU A 126 -0.50 -10.56 -4.40
N LEU A 127 -1.35 -9.57 -4.14
CA LEU A 127 -2.76 -9.52 -4.52
C LEU A 127 -3.00 -8.32 -5.44
N ASN A 128 -3.66 -8.56 -6.57
CA ASN A 128 -4.06 -7.53 -7.54
C ASN A 128 -5.44 -7.87 -8.13
N ASP A 129 -6.21 -6.88 -8.54
CA ASP A 129 -7.52 -7.07 -9.17
C ASP A 129 -7.47 -6.93 -10.70
N ASN A 130 -6.35 -6.48 -11.27
CA ASN A 130 -6.16 -6.36 -12.70
C ASN A 130 -5.64 -7.68 -13.30
N LYS A 131 -6.54 -8.42 -13.96
CA LYS A 131 -6.20 -9.67 -14.66
C LYS A 131 -5.10 -9.49 -15.71
N GLY A 132 -5.10 -8.39 -16.47
CA GLY A 132 -4.06 -8.13 -17.46
C GLY A 132 -2.67 -8.00 -16.83
N ALA A 133 -2.56 -7.38 -15.65
CA ALA A 133 -1.29 -7.25 -14.95
C ALA A 133 -0.79 -8.60 -14.42
N ILE A 134 -1.72 -9.46 -13.99
CA ILE A 134 -1.42 -10.83 -13.56
C ILE A 134 -0.98 -11.69 -14.74
N GLU A 135 -1.69 -11.62 -15.86
CA GLU A 135 -1.32 -12.32 -17.10
C GLU A 135 0.04 -11.87 -17.61
N TRP A 136 0.37 -10.58 -17.52
CA TRP A 136 1.72 -10.10 -17.82
C TRP A 136 2.75 -10.77 -16.89
N ALA A 137 2.50 -10.85 -15.59
CA ALA A 137 3.46 -11.46 -14.67
C ALA A 137 3.65 -12.97 -14.87
N LEU A 138 2.60 -13.69 -15.27
CA LEU A 138 2.63 -15.16 -15.38
C LEU A 138 3.07 -15.67 -16.75
N ASN A 139 2.96 -14.87 -17.82
CA ASN A 139 3.23 -15.33 -19.19
C ASN A 139 4.60 -14.92 -19.70
N ASP A 140 5.48 -15.90 -19.91
CA ASP A 140 6.83 -15.72 -20.47
C ASP A 140 6.83 -15.29 -21.95
N ALA A 141 5.72 -15.41 -22.67
CA ALA A 141 5.64 -15.03 -24.08
C ALA A 141 5.35 -13.53 -24.33
N ASN A 142 4.97 -12.77 -23.29
CA ASN A 142 4.49 -11.39 -23.44
C ASN A 142 5.58 -10.30 -23.46
N HIS A 143 6.86 -10.68 -23.63
CA HIS A 143 8.00 -9.73 -23.69
C HIS A 143 7.86 -8.70 -24.82
N SER A 144 7.14 -9.02 -25.89
CA SER A 144 6.92 -8.13 -27.05
C SER A 144 6.05 -6.90 -26.74
N GLY A 145 5.35 -6.88 -25.60
CA GLY A 145 4.48 -5.76 -25.18
C GLY A 145 5.21 -4.61 -24.49
N PHE A 146 6.37 -4.85 -23.86
CA PHE A 146 7.07 -3.84 -23.05
C PHE A 146 8.14 -3.10 -23.85
N LYS A 147 7.72 -2.05 -24.57
CA LYS A 147 8.57 -1.27 -25.47
C LYS A 147 9.65 -0.41 -24.77
N THR A 148 9.75 -0.45 -23.43
CA THR A 148 10.70 0.38 -22.67
C THR A 148 11.51 -0.44 -21.67
N LYS A 149 12.81 -0.14 -21.58
CA LYS A 149 13.76 -0.83 -20.69
C LYS A 149 13.34 -0.81 -19.21
N HIS A 150 12.74 0.28 -18.75
CA HIS A 150 12.25 0.40 -17.37
C HIS A 150 11.15 -0.61 -17.05
N MET A 151 10.20 -0.80 -17.98
CA MET A 151 9.11 -1.74 -17.79
C MET A 151 9.60 -3.19 -17.90
N ASP A 152 10.52 -3.44 -18.82
CA ASP A 152 11.16 -4.75 -19.01
C ASP A 152 11.91 -5.22 -17.75
N ILE A 153 12.68 -4.33 -17.11
CA ILE A 153 13.33 -4.61 -15.82
C ILE A 153 12.30 -4.95 -14.73
N LYS A 154 11.19 -4.22 -14.67
CA LYS A 154 10.13 -4.48 -13.68
C LYS A 154 9.46 -5.84 -13.92
N PHE A 155 9.31 -6.22 -15.18
CA PHE A 155 8.75 -7.49 -15.59
C PHE A 155 9.63 -8.65 -15.15
N HIS A 156 10.91 -8.63 -15.54
CA HIS A 156 11.86 -9.66 -15.16
C HIS A 156 11.99 -9.81 -13.65
N PHE A 157 11.97 -8.70 -12.90
CA PHE A 157 12.00 -8.73 -11.45
C PHE A 157 10.81 -9.50 -10.84
N ILE A 158 9.57 -9.21 -11.27
CA ILE A 158 8.40 -9.93 -10.75
C ILE A 158 8.48 -11.41 -11.14
N GLN A 159 8.80 -11.72 -12.39
CA GLN A 159 8.91 -13.10 -12.84
C GLN A 159 9.96 -13.90 -12.06
N GLU A 160 11.12 -13.31 -11.78
CA GLU A 160 12.16 -13.95 -10.99
C GLU A 160 11.65 -14.34 -9.60
N LEU A 161 10.91 -13.43 -8.94
CA LEU A 161 10.32 -13.69 -7.62
C LEU A 161 9.31 -14.83 -7.67
N LEU A 162 8.47 -14.88 -8.72
CA LEU A 162 7.47 -15.93 -8.90
C LEU A 162 8.13 -17.29 -9.22
N ARG A 163 9.10 -17.32 -10.14
CA ARG A 163 9.81 -18.56 -10.52
C ARG A 163 10.62 -19.15 -9.37
N LYS A 164 11.23 -18.31 -8.54
CA LYS A 164 11.95 -18.75 -7.33
C LYS A 164 11.02 -19.16 -6.18
N GLY A 165 9.70 -18.98 -6.33
CA GLY A 165 8.74 -19.26 -5.26
C GLY A 165 8.88 -18.33 -4.05
N ILE A 166 9.52 -17.16 -4.21
CA ILE A 166 9.69 -16.18 -3.12
C ILE A 166 8.34 -15.58 -2.74
N MET A 167 7.43 -15.45 -3.70
CA MET A 167 6.05 -15.02 -3.47
C MET A 167 5.11 -15.60 -4.51
N LEU A 168 3.82 -15.64 -4.19
CA LEU A 168 2.75 -16.02 -5.09
C LEU A 168 1.97 -14.78 -5.53
N LEU A 169 1.61 -14.69 -6.81
CA LEU A 169 0.69 -13.65 -7.30
C LEU A 169 -0.71 -14.24 -7.46
N LYS A 170 -1.73 -13.57 -6.89
CA LYS A 170 -3.13 -14.01 -6.97
C LYS A 170 -4.07 -12.85 -7.34
N HIS A 171 -5.07 -13.20 -8.14
CA HIS A 171 -6.18 -12.30 -8.45
C HIS A 171 -7.15 -12.21 -7.27
N ILE A 172 -7.65 -11.01 -6.97
CA ILE A 172 -8.77 -10.78 -6.06
C ILE A 172 -9.82 -9.88 -6.68
N PRO A 173 -11.11 -9.99 -6.30
CA PRO A 173 -12.13 -9.04 -6.73
C PRO A 173 -11.82 -7.62 -6.25
N THR A 174 -12.14 -6.60 -7.05
CA THR A 174 -11.99 -5.18 -6.68
C THR A 174 -12.70 -4.82 -5.37
N THR A 175 -13.82 -5.49 -5.04
CA THR A 175 -14.55 -5.29 -3.78
C THR A 175 -13.78 -5.73 -2.52
N GLU A 176 -12.75 -6.55 -2.70
CA GLU A 176 -11.82 -7.05 -1.68
C GLU A 176 -10.44 -6.36 -1.74
N MET A 177 -10.24 -5.44 -2.68
CA MET A 177 -8.98 -4.71 -2.84
C MET A 177 -8.80 -3.70 -1.71
N ASN A 178 -8.08 -4.12 -0.67
CA ASN A 178 -7.86 -3.29 0.52
C ASN A 178 -6.86 -2.15 0.31
N ALA A 179 -6.22 -2.05 -0.84
CA ALA A 179 -5.33 -0.93 -1.17
C ALA A 179 -6.03 0.21 -1.92
N ASP A 180 -7.29 0.02 -2.35
CA ASP A 180 -8.04 0.98 -3.15
C ASP A 180 -8.27 2.32 -2.43
N PHE A 181 -8.51 2.30 -1.11
CA PHE A 181 -8.64 3.54 -0.33
C PHE A 181 -7.35 4.37 -0.24
N LEU A 182 -6.20 3.78 -0.54
CA LEU A 182 -4.92 4.50 -0.52
C LEU A 182 -4.75 5.38 -1.75
N THR A 183 -5.44 5.08 -2.84
CA THR A 183 -5.32 5.85 -4.09
C THR A 183 -6.41 6.90 -4.20
N LYS A 184 -7.61 6.67 -3.66
CA LYS A 184 -8.75 7.60 -3.74
C LYS A 184 -9.29 8.09 -2.40
N SER A 185 -9.89 9.27 -2.42
CA SER A 185 -10.66 9.76 -1.27
C SER A 185 -11.96 8.94 -1.16
N VAL A 186 -12.18 8.33 0.00
CA VAL A 186 -13.33 7.45 0.24
C VAL A 186 -14.25 8.00 1.32
N GLY A 187 -15.55 7.68 1.22
CA GLY A 187 -16.52 8.03 2.24
C GLY A 187 -16.30 7.29 3.56
N LYS A 188 -16.92 7.79 4.63
CA LYS A 188 -16.78 7.28 6.01
C LYS A 188 -17.03 5.77 6.11
N THR A 189 -18.06 5.24 5.46
CA THR A 189 -18.42 3.81 5.51
C THR A 189 -17.30 2.92 4.97
N VAL A 190 -16.74 3.31 3.82
CA VAL A 190 -15.66 2.58 3.16
C VAL A 190 -14.39 2.64 4.00
N LEU A 191 -14.06 3.83 4.53
CA LEU A 191 -12.93 3.99 5.45
C LEU A 191 -13.08 3.08 6.69
N HIS A 192 -14.25 3.06 7.33
CA HIS A 192 -14.50 2.20 8.49
C HIS A 192 -14.31 0.72 8.18
N LYS A 193 -14.79 0.23 7.02
CA LYS A 193 -14.56 -1.15 6.57
C LYS A 193 -13.06 -1.46 6.53
N TYR A 194 -12.25 -0.59 5.90
CA TYR A 194 -10.81 -0.82 5.78
C TYR A 194 -10.07 -0.75 7.12
N LEU A 195 -10.43 0.20 7.98
CA LEU A 195 -9.87 0.28 9.33
C LEU A 195 -10.12 -1.00 10.12
N SER A 196 -11.33 -1.57 10.03
CA SER A 196 -11.67 -2.82 10.69
C SER A 196 -10.89 -4.02 10.15
N VAL A 197 -10.74 -4.13 8.82
CA VAL A 197 -9.98 -5.22 8.17
C VAL A 197 -8.51 -5.24 8.60
N HIS A 198 -7.91 -4.06 8.80
CA HIS A 198 -6.50 -3.92 9.20
C HIS A 198 -6.29 -3.84 10.72
N ASN A 199 -7.30 -4.17 11.54
CA ASN A 199 -7.25 -4.12 13.01
C ASN A 199 -6.90 -2.73 13.59
N LEU A 200 -7.32 -1.65 12.93
CA LEU A 200 -7.28 -0.31 13.50
C LEU A 200 -8.47 -0.14 14.45
N ILE A 201 -8.18 0.17 15.72
CA ILE A 201 -9.18 0.37 16.76
C ILE A 201 -9.17 1.82 17.24
N LYS A 202 -10.33 2.34 17.64
CA LYS A 202 -10.37 3.59 18.40
C LYS A 202 -10.14 3.28 19.88
N LYS A 203 -9.03 3.77 20.43
CA LYS A 203 -8.84 3.88 21.88
C LYS A 203 -9.46 5.18 22.36
N ASN A 204 -10.10 5.13 23.53
CA ASN A 204 -10.42 6.35 24.26
C ASN A 204 -9.10 6.94 24.75
N LEU A 205 -8.74 8.11 24.24
CA LEU A 205 -7.50 8.80 24.61
C LEU A 205 -7.42 9.15 26.10
N CYS A 206 -8.54 9.10 26.83
CA CYS A 206 -8.60 9.32 28.28
C CYS A 206 -8.05 8.15 29.12
N SER A 207 -7.67 7.02 28.54
CA SER A 207 -7.22 5.83 29.29
C SER A 207 -5.83 5.31 28.91
N LEU A 208 -5.03 6.07 28.17
CA LEU A 208 -3.63 5.72 27.94
C LEU A 208 -2.78 6.20 29.13
N PRO A 209 -2.01 5.32 29.82
CA PRO A 209 -0.94 5.81 30.66
C PRO A 209 0.03 6.55 29.74
N VAL A 210 0.30 7.81 30.07
CA VAL A 210 1.37 8.57 29.43
C VAL A 210 2.66 7.86 29.80
N PHE A 211 3.21 7.07 28.88
CA PHE A 211 4.59 6.63 28.99
C PHE A 211 5.45 7.85 28.69
N ILE A 212 5.71 8.64 29.73
CA ILE A 212 6.84 9.58 29.74
C ILE A 212 8.06 8.67 29.74
N ALA A 213 8.78 8.61 28.63
CA ALA A 213 10.15 8.12 28.64
C ALA A 213 10.95 9.09 29.53
N ARG A 214 11.02 8.79 30.84
CA ARG A 214 12.00 9.41 31.71
C ARG A 214 13.34 8.89 31.23
N GLY A 215 14.13 9.76 30.61
CA GLY A 215 15.56 9.54 30.52
C GLY A 215 16.08 9.51 31.95
N ASP A 216 16.49 8.33 32.40
CA ASP A 216 17.20 8.20 33.67
C ASP A 216 18.56 8.89 33.52
N GLU A 217 18.67 10.08 34.09
CA GLU A 217 19.94 10.61 34.55
C GLU A 217 20.43 9.73 35.70
N LYS A 218 21.58 9.07 35.52
CA LYS A 218 22.66 8.89 36.52
C LYS A 218 23.68 7.88 36.00
N ILE A 219 24.89 8.36 35.65
CA ILE A 219 26.13 8.09 36.39
C ILE A 219 26.91 9.40 36.43
#